data_AF-A0A520ND32-F1
#
_entry.id   AF-A0A520ND32-F1
#
_cell.length_a   1.000
_cell.length_b   1.000
_cell.length_c   1.000
_cell.angle_alpha   90.00
_cell.angle_beta   90.00
_cell.angle_gamma   90.00
#
_symmetry.space_group_name_H-M   'P 1'
#
loop_
_entity.id
_entity.type
_entity.pdbx_description
1 polymer ?
#
loop_
_entity_poly.entity_id
_entity_poly.type
_entity_poly.pdbx_seq_one_letter_code
_entity_poly.pdbx_strand_id
1 'polypeptide(L)'
;MRAKIVIDKFGTTRTGDTTEPPPGGVTARRSNRDFAVKLDADASYPALISLIRTLRAVDGEMTLADDTASPMSREELCLKLAHRAFAIIEGQHEDLFMSDLEIYTPNISAIDLLPANLTRLAKLNFNNLDAPTALMRASTAKIKNLVSVGQNRSSKLCFMTIPEAIDWPAGRPALEQPMEEVLSDPILKWLSTAYEAALAIRAPLYQHGILRINAERRMPLERVFNPIAPPGDRPTHFRVLTAAAVSGDADQNLIII
;
A
#
# COMPACT_ATOMS: atom_id res chain seq x y z
N MET A 1 26.62 0.98 -12.79
CA MET A 1 26.60 0.13 -11.58
C MET A 1 25.76 -1.11 -11.89
N ARG A 2 26.27 -2.32 -11.62
CA ARG A 2 25.53 -3.58 -11.76
C ARG A 2 25.21 -4.06 -10.35
N ALA A 3 23.93 -4.10 -10.01
CA ALA A 3 23.47 -4.57 -8.71
C ALA A 3 22.44 -5.67 -8.95
N LYS A 4 22.49 -6.71 -8.12
CA LYS A 4 21.60 -7.85 -8.23
C LYS A 4 21.17 -8.28 -6.85
N ILE A 5 19.86 -8.34 -6.67
CA ILE A 5 19.22 -8.69 -5.42
C ILE A 5 18.44 -9.98 -5.63
N VAL A 6 18.52 -10.83 -4.63
CA VAL A 6 17.72 -12.04 -4.52
C VAL A 6 16.92 -11.92 -3.23
N ILE A 7 15.61 -12.12 -3.33
CA ILE A 7 14.69 -12.13 -2.21
C ILE A 7 14.16 -13.56 -2.10
N ASP A 8 14.34 -14.20 -0.96
CA ASP A 8 13.81 -15.54 -0.73
C ASP A 8 12.32 -15.54 -0.37
N LYS A 9 11.74 -16.73 -0.21
CA LYS A 9 10.32 -16.89 0.17
C LYS A 9 9.93 -16.33 1.54
N PHE A 10 10.90 -15.93 2.36
CA PHE A 10 10.68 -15.31 3.66
C PHE A 10 10.82 -13.79 3.60
N GLY A 11 11.09 -13.23 2.41
CA GLY A 11 11.32 -11.80 2.21
C GLY A 11 12.74 -11.35 2.54
N THR A 12 13.68 -12.28 2.78
CA THR A 12 15.07 -11.94 3.10
C THR A 12 15.82 -11.51 1.86
N THR A 13 16.32 -10.27 1.86
CA THR A 13 17.08 -9.71 0.74
C THR A 13 18.57 -9.99 0.90
N ARG A 14 19.20 -10.50 -0.15
CA ARG A 14 20.66 -10.69 -0.25
C ARG A 14 21.17 -10.26 -1.61
N THR A 15 22.44 -9.89 -1.67
CA THR A 15 23.14 -9.82 -2.95
C THR A 15 23.34 -11.24 -3.47
N GLY A 16 23.23 -11.41 -4.79
CA GLY A 16 23.39 -12.74 -5.39
C GLY A 16 23.70 -12.67 -6.86
N ASP A 17 24.26 -13.77 -7.38
CA ASP A 17 24.71 -13.87 -8.77
C ASP A 17 23.73 -14.67 -9.66
N THR A 18 22.68 -15.26 -9.11
CA THR A 18 21.71 -16.13 -9.82
C THR A 18 20.66 -15.35 -10.58
N THR A 19 20.46 -15.61 -11.88
CA THR A 19 19.43 -14.91 -12.69
C THR A 19 18.03 -15.44 -12.43
N GLU A 20 17.93 -16.70 -12.04
CA GLU A 20 16.68 -17.34 -11.70
C GLU A 20 16.23 -16.95 -10.29
N PRO A 21 14.92 -16.79 -10.07
CA PRO A 21 14.37 -16.62 -8.73
C PRO A 21 14.50 -17.94 -7.95
N PRO A 22 14.77 -17.88 -6.63
CA PRO A 22 14.64 -19.05 -5.78
C PRO A 22 13.16 -19.45 -5.64
N PRO A 23 12.83 -20.70 -5.29
CA PRO A 23 11.45 -21.14 -5.09
C PRO A 23 10.70 -20.24 -4.09
N GLY A 24 9.52 -19.75 -4.50
CA GLY A 24 8.69 -18.80 -3.76
C GLY A 24 9.28 -17.39 -3.62
N GLY A 25 10.35 -17.06 -4.35
CA GLY A 25 11.09 -15.80 -4.23
C GLY A 25 11.17 -14.99 -5.52
N VAL A 26 12.13 -14.06 -5.53
CA VAL A 26 12.30 -13.03 -6.56
C VAL A 26 13.78 -12.79 -6.82
N THR A 27 14.13 -12.51 -8.07
CA THR A 27 15.42 -11.93 -8.44
C THR A 27 15.19 -10.61 -9.15
N ALA A 28 15.93 -9.56 -8.77
CA ALA A 28 15.95 -8.31 -9.52
C ALA A 28 17.38 -7.88 -9.85
N ARG A 29 17.57 -7.37 -11.06
CA ARG A 29 18.87 -6.96 -11.61
C ARG A 29 18.75 -5.53 -12.11
N ARG A 30 19.67 -4.67 -11.64
CA ARG A 30 19.90 -3.34 -12.20
C ARG A 30 21.15 -3.35 -13.06
N SER A 31 21.01 -2.93 -14.31
CA SER A 31 22.12 -2.66 -15.22
C SER A 31 21.97 -1.23 -15.76
N ASN A 32 22.71 -0.28 -15.19
CA ASN A 32 22.57 1.14 -15.51
C ASN A 32 21.14 1.66 -15.21
N ARG A 33 20.37 1.99 -16.25
CA ARG A 33 18.97 2.46 -16.15
C ARG A 33 17.95 1.33 -16.28
N ASP A 34 18.38 0.15 -16.71
CA ASP A 34 17.49 -0.98 -16.92
C ASP A 34 17.36 -1.77 -15.62
N PHE A 35 16.11 -2.01 -15.21
CA PHE A 35 15.79 -2.82 -14.05
C PHE A 35 14.93 -4.01 -14.46
N ALA A 36 15.48 -5.22 -14.39
CA ALA A 36 14.77 -6.44 -14.73
C ALA A 36 14.38 -7.19 -13.46
N VAL A 37 13.11 -7.57 -13.33
CA VAL A 37 12.56 -8.39 -12.24
C VAL A 37 12.10 -9.72 -12.81
N LYS A 38 12.43 -10.80 -12.11
CA LYS A 38 11.92 -12.13 -12.36
C LYS A 38 11.31 -12.69 -11.08
N LEU A 39 10.09 -13.22 -11.19
CA LEU A 39 9.35 -13.77 -10.06
C LEU A 39 9.28 -15.28 -10.22
N ASP A 40 9.35 -16.01 -9.12
CA ASP A 40 8.90 -17.41 -9.16
C ASP A 40 7.40 -17.47 -9.48
N ALA A 41 6.93 -18.55 -10.12
CA ALA A 41 5.52 -18.72 -10.47
C ALA A 41 4.61 -18.74 -9.23
N ASP A 42 5.14 -19.19 -8.08
CA ASP A 42 4.48 -19.22 -6.78
C ASP A 42 5.14 -18.26 -5.78
N ALA A 43 5.63 -17.11 -6.26
CA ALA A 43 6.24 -16.09 -5.43
C ALA A 43 5.38 -15.76 -4.21
N SER A 44 5.98 -15.91 -3.03
CA SER A 44 5.30 -15.78 -1.75
C SER A 44 4.98 -14.34 -1.37
N TYR A 45 3.96 -14.16 -0.52
CA TYR A 45 3.60 -12.84 0.01
C TYR A 45 4.79 -12.06 0.60
N PRO A 46 5.63 -12.62 1.50
CA PRO A 46 6.77 -11.89 2.05
C PRO A 46 7.77 -11.44 0.98
N ALA A 47 7.99 -12.26 -0.05
CA ALA A 47 8.89 -11.91 -1.15
C ALA A 47 8.35 -10.73 -1.97
N LEU A 48 7.04 -10.72 -2.27
CA LEU A 48 6.38 -9.64 -3.00
C LEU A 48 6.44 -8.32 -2.23
N ILE A 49 6.12 -8.32 -0.93
CA ILE A 49 6.19 -7.11 -0.09
C ILE A 49 7.63 -6.59 0.04
N SER A 50 8.60 -7.48 0.20
CA SER A 50 10.02 -7.11 0.27
C SER A 50 10.49 -6.48 -1.04
N LEU A 51 10.03 -6.98 -2.20
CA LEU A 51 10.29 -6.37 -3.49
C LEU A 51 9.68 -4.96 -3.56
N ILE A 52 8.39 -4.78 -3.23
CA ILE A 52 7.73 -3.46 -3.24
C ILE A 52 8.51 -2.45 -2.38
N ARG A 53 8.93 -2.84 -1.16
CA ARG A 53 9.75 -2.01 -0.29
C ARG A 53 11.08 -1.64 -0.93
N THR A 54 11.72 -2.58 -1.62
CA THR A 54 13.00 -2.35 -2.30
C THR A 54 12.85 -1.38 -3.48
N LEU A 55 11.75 -1.46 -4.22
CA LEU A 55 11.47 -0.59 -5.37
C LEU A 55 11.26 0.87 -5.00
N ARG A 56 10.98 1.20 -3.72
CA ARG A 56 10.87 2.59 -3.24
C ARG A 56 12.06 3.47 -3.58
N ALA A 57 13.26 2.90 -3.53
CA ALA A 57 14.51 3.63 -3.68
C ALA A 57 15.05 3.58 -5.12
N VAL A 58 14.30 3.02 -6.06
CA VAL A 58 14.72 2.82 -7.44
C VAL A 58 13.89 3.70 -8.35
N ASP A 59 14.54 4.48 -9.20
CA ASP A 59 13.91 5.18 -10.31
C ASP A 59 14.43 4.60 -11.63
N GLY A 60 13.54 4.44 -12.61
CA GLY A 60 13.86 3.92 -13.95
C GLY A 60 12.77 3.06 -14.55
N GLU A 61 12.91 2.75 -15.84
CA GLU A 61 12.07 1.77 -16.53
C GLU A 61 12.39 0.36 -16.02
N MET A 62 11.33 -0.44 -15.86
CA MET A 62 11.40 -1.77 -15.29
C MET A 62 10.80 -2.79 -16.25
N THR A 63 11.34 -4.00 -16.26
CA THR A 63 10.78 -5.11 -17.04
C THR A 63 10.50 -6.29 -16.12
N LEU A 64 9.32 -6.89 -16.29
CA LEU A 64 8.96 -8.14 -15.64
C LEU A 64 9.18 -9.27 -16.64
N ALA A 65 10.13 -10.17 -16.37
CA ALA A 65 10.66 -11.12 -17.34
C ALA A 65 9.66 -12.19 -17.83
N ASP A 66 8.55 -12.38 -17.12
CA ASP A 66 7.55 -13.43 -17.41
C ASP A 66 6.31 -12.88 -18.15
N ASP A 67 6.21 -11.57 -18.32
CA ASP A 67 5.19 -10.89 -19.14
C ASP A 67 5.77 -10.67 -20.55
N THR A 68 4.94 -10.54 -21.60
CA THR A 68 5.42 -10.06 -22.91
C THR A 68 6.16 -8.74 -22.68
N ALA A 69 7.50 -8.78 -22.72
CA ALA A 69 8.42 -7.93 -21.96
C ALA A 69 8.42 -6.44 -22.33
N SER A 70 7.28 -5.78 -22.16
CA SER A 70 7.12 -4.35 -22.31
C SER A 70 7.69 -3.66 -21.08
N PRO A 71 8.55 -2.66 -21.27
CA PRO A 71 8.95 -1.76 -20.18
C PRO A 71 7.71 -1.19 -19.50
N MET A 72 7.75 -1.13 -18.18
CA MET A 72 6.75 -0.51 -17.34
C MET A 72 7.40 0.43 -16.34
N SER A 73 6.64 1.40 -15.89
CA SER A 73 7.02 2.27 -14.79
C SER A 73 7.12 1.49 -13.48
N ARG A 74 7.81 2.09 -12.52
CA ARG A 74 7.87 1.60 -11.14
C ARG A 74 6.48 1.51 -10.52
N GLU A 75 5.64 2.50 -10.81
CA GLU A 75 4.27 2.60 -10.32
C GLU A 75 3.45 1.39 -10.78
N GLU A 76 3.49 1.07 -12.07
CA GLU A 76 2.80 -0.07 -12.67
C GLU A 76 3.30 -1.41 -12.11
N LEU A 77 4.62 -1.57 -11.98
CA LEU A 77 5.19 -2.79 -11.40
C LEU A 77 4.76 -2.96 -9.94
N CYS A 78 4.84 -1.92 -9.12
CA CYS A 78 4.42 -1.98 -7.72
C CYS A 78 2.92 -2.30 -7.59
N LEU A 79 2.09 -1.77 -8.49
CA LEU A 79 0.66 -2.08 -8.53
C LEU A 79 0.41 -3.56 -8.86
N LYS A 80 1.05 -4.09 -9.90
CA LYS A 80 0.97 -5.52 -10.26
C LYS A 80 1.41 -6.44 -9.11
N LEU A 81 2.48 -6.07 -8.41
CA LEU A 81 2.97 -6.82 -7.25
C LEU A 81 1.98 -6.77 -6.08
N ALA A 82 1.35 -5.61 -5.84
CA ALA A 82 0.32 -5.46 -4.82
C ALA A 82 -0.92 -6.30 -5.14
N HIS A 83 -1.38 -6.31 -6.40
CA HIS A 83 -2.48 -7.18 -6.84
C HIS A 83 -2.17 -8.66 -6.63
N ARG A 84 -0.96 -9.10 -6.96
CA ARG A 84 -0.55 -10.49 -6.71
C ARG A 84 -0.50 -10.81 -5.22
N ALA A 85 -0.06 -9.88 -4.39
CA ALA A 85 -0.07 -10.03 -2.94
C ALA A 85 -1.51 -10.10 -2.38
N PHE A 86 -2.42 -9.27 -2.88
CA PHE A 86 -3.84 -9.34 -2.55
C PHE A 86 -4.44 -10.68 -2.96
N ALA A 87 -4.21 -11.16 -4.18
CA ALA A 87 -4.74 -12.45 -4.64
C ALA A 87 -4.34 -13.62 -3.72
N ILE A 88 -3.12 -13.60 -3.16
CA ILE A 88 -2.67 -14.61 -2.19
C ILE A 88 -3.45 -14.51 -0.88
N ILE A 89 -3.64 -13.31 -0.33
CA ILE A 89 -4.31 -13.10 0.95
C ILE A 89 -5.81 -13.36 0.80
N GLU A 90 -6.43 -12.75 -0.21
CA GLU A 90 -7.87 -12.82 -0.46
C GLU A 90 -8.27 -14.24 -0.87
N GLY A 91 -7.46 -14.97 -1.65
CA GLY A 91 -7.74 -16.39 -1.94
C GLY A 91 -7.71 -17.30 -0.69
N GLN A 92 -7.03 -16.91 0.38
CA GLN A 92 -7.04 -17.62 1.67
C GLN A 92 -8.19 -17.18 2.59
N HIS A 93 -8.78 -16.02 2.30
CA HIS A 93 -9.71 -15.29 3.17
C HIS A 93 -10.84 -14.63 2.37
N GLU A 94 -11.39 -15.33 1.37
CA GLU A 94 -12.42 -14.81 0.45
C GLU A 94 -13.71 -14.39 1.20
N ASP A 95 -13.89 -14.94 2.40
CA ASP A 95 -15.01 -14.61 3.26
C ASP A 95 -14.86 -13.27 3.99
N LEU A 96 -13.63 -12.74 4.06
CA LEU A 96 -13.28 -11.49 4.74
C LEU A 96 -13.13 -10.31 3.76
N PHE A 97 -12.39 -10.48 2.67
CA PHE A 97 -12.03 -9.39 1.76
C PHE A 97 -12.09 -9.84 0.31
N MET A 98 -12.56 -8.93 -0.55
CA MET A 98 -12.34 -8.97 -1.99
C MET A 98 -12.12 -7.52 -2.43
N SER A 99 -10.94 -7.18 -2.93
CA SER A 99 -10.64 -5.78 -3.28
C SER A 99 -9.76 -5.63 -4.50
N ASP A 100 -9.87 -4.46 -5.11
CA ASP A 100 -8.98 -3.98 -6.15
C ASP A 100 -8.26 -2.71 -5.66
N LEU A 101 -7.09 -2.46 -6.21
CA LEU A 101 -6.25 -1.32 -5.93
C LEU A 101 -5.86 -0.66 -7.26
N GLU A 102 -6.08 0.64 -7.35
CA GLU A 102 -5.79 1.42 -8.55
C GLU A 102 -5.02 2.69 -8.20
N ILE A 103 -4.21 3.18 -9.14
CA ILE A 103 -3.64 4.52 -9.04
C ILE A 103 -4.76 5.51 -9.33
N TYR A 104 -5.02 6.42 -8.38
CA TYR A 104 -6.08 7.40 -8.55
C TYR A 104 -5.78 8.32 -9.72
N THR A 105 -6.73 8.44 -10.64
CA THR A 105 -6.73 9.41 -11.73
C THR A 105 -7.98 10.29 -11.65
N PRO A 106 -7.94 11.52 -12.18
CA PRO A 106 -9.14 12.37 -12.22
C PRO A 106 -10.34 11.72 -12.93
N ASN A 107 -10.10 10.79 -13.86
CA ASN A 107 -11.17 10.08 -14.56
C ASN A 107 -11.92 9.09 -13.66
N ILE A 108 -11.24 8.50 -12.67
CA ILE A 108 -11.90 7.70 -11.61
C ILE A 108 -12.91 8.56 -10.83
N SER A 109 -12.65 9.87 -10.72
CA SER A 109 -13.61 10.80 -10.10
C SER A 109 -14.72 11.29 -11.01
N ALA A 110 -14.62 11.09 -12.34
CA ALA A 110 -15.60 11.54 -13.32
C ALA A 110 -16.73 10.52 -13.56
N ILE A 111 -16.51 9.27 -13.16
CA ILE A 111 -17.53 8.23 -13.06
C ILE A 111 -18.02 8.28 -11.61
N ASP A 112 -19.06 9.07 -11.33
CA ASP A 112 -19.63 9.33 -9.98
C ASP A 112 -19.69 8.08 -9.06
N LEU A 113 -18.66 7.85 -8.24
CA LEU A 113 -18.67 6.84 -7.16
C LEU A 113 -17.88 7.28 -5.92
N LEU A 114 -16.72 7.95 -6.07
CA LEU A 114 -15.88 8.24 -4.91
C LEU A 114 -16.48 9.36 -4.00
N PRO A 115 -16.80 9.09 -2.73
CA PRO A 115 -17.36 10.09 -1.82
C PRO A 115 -16.54 11.39 -1.74
N ALA A 116 -17.21 12.53 -1.60
CA ALA A 116 -16.56 13.85 -1.61
C ALA A 116 -15.39 13.98 -0.61
N ASN A 117 -15.47 13.30 0.54
CA ASN A 117 -14.40 13.24 1.54
C ASN A 117 -13.14 12.56 0.98
N LEU A 118 -13.31 11.40 0.34
CA LEU A 118 -12.23 10.62 -0.25
C LEU A 118 -11.65 11.32 -1.48
N THR A 119 -12.51 11.91 -2.33
CA THR A 119 -12.07 12.76 -3.46
C THR A 119 -11.22 13.93 -2.99
N ARG A 120 -11.57 14.57 -1.86
CA ARG A 120 -10.77 15.66 -1.30
C ARG A 120 -9.39 15.17 -0.87
N LEU A 121 -9.29 14.02 -0.21
CA LEU A 121 -8.01 13.43 0.17
C LEU A 121 -7.16 13.06 -1.06
N ALA A 122 -7.75 12.42 -2.07
CA ALA A 122 -7.04 11.99 -3.27
C ALA A 122 -6.47 13.16 -4.09
N LYS A 123 -7.16 14.31 -4.10
CA LYS A 123 -6.74 15.53 -4.81
C LYS A 123 -5.67 16.35 -4.06
N LEU A 124 -5.35 16.01 -2.81
CA LEU A 124 -4.26 16.69 -2.10
C LEU A 124 -2.92 16.32 -2.73
N ASN A 125 -2.21 17.32 -3.24
CA ASN A 125 -0.89 17.12 -3.78
C ASN A 125 0.16 17.32 -2.68
N PHE A 126 0.87 16.24 -2.33
CA PHE A 126 2.00 16.23 -1.40
C PHE A 126 3.36 16.09 -2.08
N ASN A 127 3.40 16.11 -3.42
CA ASN A 127 4.64 15.96 -4.17
C ASN A 127 5.62 17.06 -3.76
N ASN A 128 6.85 16.64 -3.42
CA ASN A 128 7.96 17.50 -3.02
C ASN A 128 7.71 18.33 -1.75
N LEU A 129 6.69 18.02 -0.95
CA LEU A 129 6.51 18.62 0.37
C LEU A 129 7.24 17.78 1.41
N ASP A 130 7.91 18.44 2.35
CA ASP A 130 8.35 17.80 3.59
C ASP A 130 7.14 17.36 4.42
N ALA A 131 7.35 16.40 5.33
CA ALA A 131 6.28 15.84 6.13
C ALA A 131 5.50 16.89 6.96
N PRO A 132 6.15 17.82 7.71
CA PRO A 132 5.43 18.90 8.39
C PRO A 132 4.52 19.73 7.48
N THR A 133 5.02 20.20 6.33
CA THR A 133 4.24 21.01 5.38
C THR A 133 3.06 20.23 4.80
N ALA A 134 3.27 18.96 4.44
CA ALA A 134 2.22 18.08 3.94
C ALA A 134 1.13 17.82 4.99
N LEU A 135 1.51 17.57 6.25
CA LEU A 135 0.57 17.37 7.35
C LEU A 135 -0.23 18.64 7.67
N MET A 136 0.39 19.82 7.61
CA MET A 136 -0.33 21.09 7.75
C MET A 136 -1.37 21.26 6.63
N ARG A 137 -1.02 20.94 5.38
CA ARG A 137 -1.96 20.97 4.25
C ARG A 137 -3.10 19.97 4.42
N ALA A 138 -2.83 18.77 4.94
CA ALA A 138 -3.86 17.78 5.22
C ALA A 138 -4.82 18.23 6.33
N SER A 139 -4.29 18.86 7.38
CA SER A 139 -5.08 19.40 8.49
C SER A 139 -6.06 20.47 8.03
N THR A 140 -5.62 21.39 7.15
CA THR A 140 -6.50 22.45 6.61
C THR A 140 -7.57 21.93 5.66
N ALA A 141 -7.38 20.76 5.05
CA ALA A 141 -8.35 20.15 4.14
C ALA A 141 -9.60 19.58 4.83
N LYS A 142 -9.57 19.45 6.17
CA LYS A 142 -10.70 18.96 6.99
C LYS A 142 -11.27 17.63 6.47
N ILE A 143 -10.37 16.66 6.22
CA ILE A 143 -10.76 15.31 5.83
C ILE A 143 -11.38 14.61 7.05
N LYS A 144 -12.61 14.15 6.93
CA LYS A 144 -13.27 13.35 7.97
C LYS A 144 -12.58 11.99 8.07
N ASN A 145 -12.49 11.47 9.30
CA ASN A 145 -11.98 10.14 9.59
C ASN A 145 -10.55 9.89 9.06
N LEU A 146 -9.72 10.95 9.00
CA LEU A 146 -8.36 10.87 8.49
C LEU A 146 -7.46 10.10 9.47
N VAL A 147 -6.82 9.06 8.96
CA VAL A 147 -5.78 8.31 9.65
C VAL A 147 -4.42 8.63 9.04
N SER A 148 -3.41 8.74 9.89
CA SER A 148 -2.02 8.81 9.48
C SER A 148 -1.31 7.53 9.88
N VAL A 149 -0.69 6.88 8.90
CA VAL A 149 0.17 5.71 9.09
C VAL A 149 1.60 6.11 8.78
N GLY A 150 2.55 5.62 9.56
CA GLY A 150 3.98 5.85 9.38
C GLY A 150 4.79 4.63 9.80
N GLN A 151 6.10 4.80 9.81
CA GLN A 151 7.02 3.79 10.33
C GLN A 151 7.61 4.23 11.66
N ASN A 152 7.71 3.31 12.62
CA ASN A 152 8.46 3.54 13.85
C ASN A 152 9.98 3.39 13.61
N ARG A 153 10.77 3.53 14.68
CA ARG A 153 12.24 3.41 14.63
C ARG A 153 12.74 2.04 14.16
N SER A 154 11.91 1.01 14.27
CA SER A 154 12.18 -0.35 13.80
C SER A 154 11.65 -0.60 12.38
N SER A 155 11.26 0.46 11.66
CA SER A 155 10.68 0.40 10.31
C SER A 155 9.36 -0.38 10.21
N LYS A 156 8.68 -0.63 11.33
CA LYS A 156 7.37 -1.29 11.36
C LYS A 156 6.27 -0.27 11.15
N LEU A 157 5.25 -0.62 10.36
CA LEU A 157 4.08 0.23 10.15
C LEU A 157 3.31 0.41 11.46
N CYS A 158 2.95 1.66 11.77
CA CYS A 158 2.24 2.05 12.98
C CYS A 158 1.22 3.13 12.67
N PHE A 159 0.13 3.17 13.44
CA PHE A 159 -0.79 4.30 13.42
C PHE A 159 -0.16 5.49 14.15
N MET A 160 0.03 6.61 13.45
CA MET A 160 0.58 7.85 14.00
C MET A 160 -0.52 8.77 14.49
N THR A 161 -1.68 8.73 13.85
CA THR A 161 -2.86 9.47 14.25
C THR A 161 -4.09 8.71 13.81
N ILE A 162 -5.07 8.62 14.70
CA ILE A 162 -6.38 8.03 14.44
C ILE A 162 -7.48 8.96 14.95
N PRO A 163 -8.61 9.07 14.24
CA PRO A 163 -9.75 9.88 14.68
C PRO A 163 -10.26 9.48 16.06
N GLU A 164 -10.76 10.46 16.82
CA GLU A 164 -11.25 10.22 18.18
C GLU A 164 -12.63 9.56 18.23
N ALA A 165 -13.48 9.81 17.23
CA ALA A 165 -14.89 9.42 17.21
C ALA A 165 -15.19 8.24 16.27
N ILE A 166 -14.34 7.21 16.27
CA ILE A 166 -14.53 6.01 15.44
C ILE A 166 -14.57 4.75 16.30
N ASP A 167 -15.53 3.89 16.02
CA ASP A 167 -15.65 2.57 16.62
C ASP A 167 -14.57 1.64 16.03
N TRP A 168 -13.61 1.27 16.87
CA TRP A 168 -12.55 0.32 16.54
C TRP A 168 -12.98 -1.10 16.97
N PRO A 169 -12.94 -2.11 16.08
CA PRO A 169 -13.47 -3.45 16.37
C PRO A 169 -12.84 -4.16 17.59
N ALA A 170 -11.56 -3.89 17.87
CA ALA A 170 -10.78 -4.52 18.94
C ALA A 170 -10.35 -3.53 20.03
N GLY A 171 -11.05 -2.39 20.15
CA GLY A 171 -10.59 -1.24 20.94
C GLY A 171 -9.61 -0.37 20.17
N ARG A 172 -9.48 0.90 20.59
CA ARG A 172 -8.64 1.88 19.91
C ARG A 172 -7.16 1.45 19.96
N PRO A 173 -6.48 1.26 18.81
CA PRO A 173 -5.06 0.87 18.83
C PRO A 173 -4.22 1.97 19.47
N ALA A 174 -3.21 1.58 20.25
CA ALA A 174 -2.24 2.52 20.77
C ALA A 174 -1.45 3.13 19.59
N LEU A 175 -1.24 4.44 19.64
CA LEU A 175 -0.42 5.12 18.64
C LEU A 175 1.04 4.66 18.74
N GLU A 176 1.72 4.65 17.60
CA GLU A 176 3.12 4.23 17.45
C GLU A 176 3.41 2.75 17.81
N GLN A 177 2.38 1.98 18.18
CA GLN A 177 2.48 0.54 18.32
C GLN A 177 2.49 -0.12 16.93
N PRO A 178 3.36 -1.14 16.71
CA PRO A 178 3.36 -1.89 15.46
C PRO A 178 1.99 -2.48 15.13
N MET A 179 1.56 -2.34 13.88
CA MET A 179 0.28 -2.88 13.40
C MET A 179 0.14 -4.38 13.64
N GLU A 180 1.25 -5.12 13.59
CA GLU A 180 1.27 -6.57 13.85
C GLU A 180 0.91 -6.97 15.29
N GLU A 181 0.98 -6.03 16.23
CA GLU A 181 0.61 -6.25 17.63
C GLU A 181 -0.86 -5.92 17.90
N VAL A 182 -1.53 -5.19 16.99
CA VAL A 182 -2.90 -4.68 17.19
C VAL A 182 -3.90 -5.20 16.16
N LEU A 183 -3.45 -5.72 15.02
CA LEU A 183 -4.29 -6.27 13.95
C LEU A 183 -4.10 -7.78 13.83
N SER A 184 -5.19 -8.49 13.53
CA SER A 184 -5.09 -9.90 13.14
C SER A 184 -4.29 -10.04 11.82
N ASP A 185 -3.57 -11.15 11.66
CA ASP A 185 -2.72 -11.42 10.50
C ASP A 185 -3.36 -11.15 9.11
N PRO A 186 -4.59 -11.59 8.78
CA PRO A 186 -5.15 -11.37 7.44
C PRO A 186 -5.41 -9.88 7.17
N ILE A 187 -5.96 -9.17 8.16
CA ILE A 187 -6.16 -7.71 8.12
C ILE A 187 -4.82 -6.99 7.98
N LEU A 188 -3.85 -7.35 8.80
CA LEU A 188 -2.51 -6.76 8.82
C LEU A 188 -1.89 -6.84 7.42
N LYS A 189 -1.88 -8.03 6.82
CA LYS A 189 -1.27 -8.27 5.52
C LYS A 189 -1.99 -7.51 4.41
N TRP A 190 -3.32 -7.53 4.44
CA TRP A 190 -4.16 -6.82 3.47
C TRP A 190 -3.90 -5.31 3.49
N LEU A 191 -3.95 -4.67 4.66
CA LEU A 191 -3.66 -3.24 4.80
C LEU A 191 -2.21 -2.87 4.53
N SER A 192 -1.27 -3.67 5.06
CA SER A 192 0.15 -3.42 4.84
C SER A 192 0.47 -3.47 3.36
N THR A 193 -0.19 -4.32 2.56
CA THR A 193 0.00 -4.34 1.11
C THR A 193 -0.31 -2.98 0.49
N ALA A 194 -1.46 -2.40 0.80
CA ALA A 194 -1.85 -1.08 0.30
C ALA A 194 -0.93 0.05 0.78
N TYR A 195 -0.56 0.07 2.07
CA TYR A 195 0.36 1.09 2.60
C TYR A 195 1.74 1.00 1.96
N GLU A 196 2.26 -0.21 1.82
CA GLU A 196 3.58 -0.43 1.28
C GLU A 196 3.62 -0.12 -0.22
N ALA A 197 2.53 -0.42 -0.94
CA ALA A 197 2.32 -0.01 -2.33
C ALA A 197 2.21 1.52 -2.46
N ALA A 198 1.45 2.20 -1.61
CA ALA A 198 1.33 3.67 -1.65
C ALA A 198 2.69 4.36 -1.45
N LEU A 199 3.49 3.90 -0.49
CA LEU A 199 4.84 4.40 -0.25
C LEU A 199 5.79 4.13 -1.43
N ALA A 200 5.63 3.00 -2.11
CA ALA A 200 6.41 2.65 -3.29
C ALA A 200 5.96 3.44 -4.52
N ILE A 201 4.68 3.53 -4.81
CA ILE A 201 4.13 4.23 -5.98
C ILE A 201 4.28 5.75 -5.84
N ARG A 202 4.21 6.30 -4.62
CA ARG A 202 4.27 7.76 -4.35
C ARG A 202 3.20 8.56 -5.10
N ALA A 203 2.05 7.94 -5.34
CA ALA A 203 0.86 8.59 -5.88
C ALA A 203 -0.36 8.19 -5.05
N PRO A 204 -1.44 9.00 -5.07
CA PRO A 204 -2.68 8.62 -4.41
C PRO A 204 -3.22 7.31 -5.02
N LEU A 205 -3.59 6.37 -4.16
CA LEU A 205 -4.20 5.10 -4.54
C LEU A 205 -5.66 5.08 -4.09
N TYR A 206 -6.47 4.37 -4.86
CA TYR A 206 -7.86 4.09 -4.58
C TYR A 206 -8.03 2.58 -4.44
N GLN A 207 -8.55 2.14 -3.31
CA GLN A 207 -8.92 0.76 -3.06
C GLN A 207 -10.42 0.66 -2.94
N HIS A 208 -11.00 -0.32 -3.62
CA HIS A 208 -12.44 -0.56 -3.57
C HIS A 208 -12.75 -2.06 -3.60
N GLY A 209 -13.93 -2.44 -3.12
CA GLY A 209 -14.34 -3.83 -3.09
C GLY A 209 -15.35 -4.13 -2.00
N ILE A 210 -15.30 -5.33 -1.44
CA ILE A 210 -16.23 -5.82 -0.43
C ILE A 210 -15.45 -6.21 0.82
N LEU A 211 -15.89 -5.70 1.97
CA LEU A 211 -15.38 -6.03 3.29
C LEU A 211 -16.47 -6.72 4.12
N ARG A 212 -16.15 -7.84 4.77
CA ARG A 212 -17.01 -8.43 5.79
C ARG A 212 -16.77 -7.73 7.12
N ILE A 213 -17.79 -7.03 7.62
CA ILE A 213 -17.75 -6.29 8.89
C ILE A 213 -18.11 -7.21 10.06
N ASN A 214 -19.06 -8.13 9.85
CA ASN A 214 -19.42 -9.17 10.82
C ASN A 214 -19.98 -10.41 10.08
N ALA A 215 -20.38 -11.44 10.81
CA ALA A 215 -20.87 -12.70 10.23
C ALA A 215 -22.01 -12.52 9.20
N GLU A 216 -22.83 -11.48 9.34
CA GLU A 216 -24.05 -11.27 8.57
C GLU A 216 -23.94 -10.11 7.55
N ARG A 217 -22.95 -9.21 7.73
CA ARG A 217 -22.85 -7.95 6.98
C ARG A 217 -21.57 -7.87 6.16
N ARG A 218 -21.73 -7.91 4.84
CA ARG A 218 -20.72 -7.52 3.85
C ARG A 218 -21.10 -6.19 3.23
N MET A 219 -20.14 -5.28 3.10
CA MET A 219 -20.41 -3.96 2.57
C MET A 219 -19.38 -3.53 1.53
N PRO A 220 -19.81 -2.72 0.54
CA PRO A 220 -18.88 -2.04 -0.35
C PRO A 220 -17.95 -1.13 0.46
N LEU A 221 -16.65 -1.32 0.28
CA LEU A 221 -15.60 -0.51 0.89
C LEU A 221 -14.98 0.37 -0.19
N GLU A 222 -14.73 1.62 0.16
CA GLU A 222 -13.97 2.57 -0.65
C GLU A 222 -12.90 3.21 0.25
N ARG A 223 -11.66 3.29 -0.21
CA ARG A 223 -10.54 3.83 0.55
C ARG A 223 -9.55 4.56 -0.33
N VAL A 224 -9.05 5.68 0.17
CA VAL A 224 -7.95 6.41 -0.47
C VAL A 224 -6.71 6.32 0.39
N PHE A 225 -5.57 6.12 -0.24
CA PHE A 225 -4.24 6.20 0.36
C PHE A 225 -3.46 7.31 -0.33
N ASN A 226 -3.11 8.37 0.37
CA ASN A 226 -2.32 9.47 -0.18
C ASN A 226 -0.95 9.54 0.52
N PRO A 227 0.13 9.11 -0.15
CA PRO A 227 1.46 9.03 0.44
C PRO A 227 2.13 10.41 0.54
N ILE A 228 2.81 10.63 1.67
CA ILE A 228 3.80 11.68 1.89
C ILE A 228 5.16 10.98 1.89
N ALA A 229 5.80 10.89 0.73
CA ALA A 229 7.07 10.18 0.56
C ALA A 229 7.99 10.92 -0.44
N PRO A 230 8.47 12.13 -0.11
CA PRO A 230 9.31 12.90 -1.01
C PRO A 230 10.64 12.15 -1.31
N PRO A 231 11.12 12.14 -2.58
CA PRO A 231 12.25 11.31 -3.01
C PRO A 231 13.57 11.50 -2.25
N GLY A 232 13.77 12.65 -1.61
CA GLY A 232 14.99 13.00 -0.87
C GLY A 232 14.91 12.87 0.65
N ASP A 233 13.78 12.41 1.20
CA ASP A 233 13.59 12.35 2.65
C ASP A 233 13.79 10.94 3.20
N ARG A 234 14.00 10.85 4.52
CA ARG A 234 14.24 9.58 5.21
C ARG A 234 12.93 8.78 5.30
N PRO A 235 12.97 7.45 5.14
CA PRO A 235 11.78 6.60 5.28
C PRO A 235 11.02 6.79 6.61
N THR A 236 11.72 7.15 7.69
CA THR A 236 11.13 7.46 8.99
C THR A 236 10.15 8.63 8.98
N HIS A 237 10.27 9.54 8.00
CA HIS A 237 9.37 10.67 7.82
C HIS A 237 8.22 10.36 6.86
N PHE A 238 8.28 9.24 6.15
CA PHE A 238 7.21 8.88 5.23
C PHE A 238 5.93 8.62 6.00
N ARG A 239 4.82 9.08 5.43
CA ARG A 239 3.47 8.85 5.95
C ARG A 239 2.57 8.40 4.82
N VAL A 240 1.51 7.69 5.17
CA VAL A 240 0.35 7.50 4.29
C VAL A 240 -0.85 8.05 5.02
N LEU A 241 -1.50 9.03 4.40
CA LEU A 241 -2.77 9.54 4.87
C LEU A 241 -3.89 8.73 4.24
N THR A 242 -4.82 8.24 5.04
CA THR A 242 -5.90 7.41 4.54
C THR A 242 -7.24 7.77 5.16
N ALA A 243 -8.29 7.61 4.37
CA ALA A 243 -9.67 7.68 4.82
C ALA A 243 -10.44 6.60 4.06
N ALA A 244 -11.44 6.03 4.74
CA ALA A 244 -12.33 5.03 4.18
C ALA A 244 -13.78 5.51 4.25
N ALA A 245 -14.60 4.95 3.37
CA ALA A 245 -16.04 5.07 3.37
C ALA A 245 -16.65 3.71 3.06
N VAL A 246 -17.86 3.52 3.55
CA VAL A 246 -18.65 2.32 3.28
C VAL A 246 -19.95 2.78 2.64
N SER A 247 -20.26 2.28 1.44
CA SER A 247 -21.43 2.75 0.70
C SER A 247 -22.72 2.27 1.37
N GLY A 248 -23.68 3.18 1.56
CA GLY A 248 -25.03 2.84 2.03
C GLY A 248 -25.27 2.92 3.55
N ASP A 249 -24.31 3.36 4.36
CA ASP A 249 -24.55 3.68 5.78
C ASP A 249 -24.68 5.21 5.97
N ALA A 250 -25.80 5.64 6.55
CA ALA A 250 -26.05 7.05 6.88
C ALA A 250 -25.17 7.51 8.06
N ASP A 251 -24.75 6.56 8.90
CA ASP A 251 -23.76 6.78 9.95
C ASP A 251 -22.35 6.57 9.37
N GLN A 252 -21.76 7.68 8.92
CA GLN A 252 -20.37 7.79 8.43
C GLN A 252 -19.29 7.44 9.47
N ASN A 253 -19.64 6.75 10.56
CA ASN A 253 -18.79 6.45 11.71
C ASN A 253 -18.19 5.04 11.69
N LEU A 254 -18.45 4.23 10.65
CA LEU A 254 -18.04 2.83 10.67
C LEU A 254 -16.62 2.56 10.16
N ILE A 255 -15.82 2.04 11.11
CA ILE A 255 -14.72 1.06 11.03
C ILE A 255 -13.61 1.32 10.01
N ILE A 256 -12.50 1.82 10.55
CA ILE A 256 -11.19 1.75 9.94
C ILE A 256 -10.58 0.40 10.33
N ILE A 257 -10.72 -0.58 9.44
CA ILE A 257 -9.66 -1.57 9.27
C ILE A 257 -8.87 -1.11 8.07
#